data_AF-A0A4Z1C0S6-F1
#
_entry.id   AF-A0A4Z1C0S6-F1
#
_cell.length_a   1.000
_cell.length_b   1.000
_cell.length_c   1.000
_cell.angle_alpha   90.00
_cell.angle_beta   90.00
_cell.angle_gamma   90.00
#
_symmetry.space_group_name_H-M   'P 1'
#
loop_
_entity.id
_entity.type
_entity.pdbx_description
1 polymer ?
#
loop_
_entity_poly.entity_id
_entity_poly.type
_entity_poly.pdbx_seq_one_letter_code
_entity_poly.pdbx_strand_id
1 'polypeptide(L)'
;MYRERLVATPVTTPSARRLQQVLLAYHDFRQHKNGHRLLGDTFTLAQWQAERLKATHQDLYNHPGYHTGLEFLLTDLYAPTNNSGRDDNIDRVFPKMVKWLPDNQLDTFAGLMELNLLTQRLDLGLVEVLAATNKDPGALTEDAYCEALRNSKCMEERTRQITLVAEVGRQLDRYVRNRTLGWLLAISRGPAEMADLTDLHSFLHRGYSAFRKMEDVERLIDRLVARETRVLDNILNHHAQPFRVPDEL
;
A
#
# COMPACT_ATOMS: atom_id res chain seq x y z
N MET A 1 9.22 -22.81 -3.75
CA MET A 1 8.21 -23.08 -4.79
C MET A 1 7.63 -21.82 -5.45
N TYR A 2 7.13 -20.81 -4.71
CA TYR A 2 6.55 -19.61 -5.34
C TYR A 2 7.59 -18.68 -6.00
N ARG A 3 8.71 -18.42 -5.33
CA ARG A 3 9.84 -17.67 -5.91
C ARG A 3 10.36 -18.27 -7.22
N GLU A 4 10.56 -19.58 -7.27
CA GLU A 4 11.02 -20.30 -8.47
C GLU A 4 10.04 -20.15 -9.63
N ARG A 5 8.74 -20.14 -9.34
CA ARG A 5 7.69 -19.90 -10.34
C ARG A 5 7.77 -18.48 -10.90
N LEU A 6 8.00 -17.48 -10.05
CA LEU A 6 8.22 -16.10 -10.51
C LEU A 6 9.41 -16.04 -11.47
N VAL A 7 10.56 -16.63 -11.09
CA VAL A 7 11.78 -16.67 -11.92
C VAL A 7 11.56 -17.40 -13.25
N ALA A 8 10.89 -18.56 -13.21
CA ALA A 8 10.69 -19.41 -14.39
C ALA A 8 9.63 -18.87 -15.37
N THR A 9 8.82 -17.89 -14.97
CA THR A 9 7.80 -17.31 -15.84
C THR A 9 8.44 -16.42 -16.91
N PRO A 10 8.24 -16.72 -18.22
CA PRO A 10 8.82 -15.90 -19.28
C PRO A 10 8.14 -14.54 -19.35
N VAL A 11 8.93 -13.47 -19.34
CA VAL A 11 8.47 -12.08 -19.41
C VAL A 11 9.05 -11.37 -20.63
N THR A 12 8.18 -10.95 -21.54
CA THR A 12 8.59 -10.39 -22.84
C THR A 12 8.50 -8.86 -22.90
N THR A 13 7.61 -8.26 -22.11
CA THR A 13 7.38 -6.81 -22.09
C THR A 13 8.12 -6.12 -20.95
N PRO A 14 8.39 -4.80 -21.04
CA PRO A 14 9.00 -4.04 -19.96
C PRO A 14 8.19 -4.09 -18.66
N SER A 15 6.87 -3.94 -18.74
CA SER A 15 6.00 -3.92 -17.56
C SER A 15 5.90 -5.29 -16.88
N ALA A 16 5.90 -6.38 -17.66
CA ALA A 16 5.98 -7.73 -17.12
C ALA A 16 7.31 -7.98 -16.37
N ARG A 17 8.44 -7.48 -16.91
CA ARG A 17 9.75 -7.56 -16.24
C ARG A 17 9.78 -6.74 -14.95
N ARG A 18 9.28 -5.51 -14.99
CA ARG A 18 9.17 -4.65 -13.79
C ARG A 18 8.35 -5.35 -12.71
N LEU A 19 7.18 -5.89 -13.07
CA LEU A 19 6.34 -6.63 -12.13
C LEU A 19 7.06 -7.85 -11.55
N GLN A 20 7.75 -8.63 -12.38
CA GLN A 20 8.52 -9.79 -11.91
C GLN A 20 9.59 -9.39 -10.88
N GLN A 21 10.35 -8.33 -11.16
CA GLN A 21 11.39 -7.82 -10.28
C GLN A 21 10.82 -7.39 -8.93
N VAL A 22 9.72 -6.63 -8.94
CA VAL A 22 9.07 -6.17 -7.71
C VAL A 22 8.49 -7.33 -6.92
N LEU A 23 7.84 -8.31 -7.57
CA LEU A 23 7.31 -9.50 -6.88
C LEU A 23 8.42 -10.35 -6.26
N LEU A 24 9.57 -10.49 -6.93
CA LEU A 24 10.74 -11.18 -6.36
C LEU A 24 11.28 -10.44 -5.14
N ALA A 25 11.47 -9.12 -5.25
CA ALA A 25 11.91 -8.28 -4.13
C ALA A 25 10.92 -8.34 -2.96
N TYR A 26 9.61 -8.32 -3.25
CA TYR A 26 8.56 -8.43 -2.26
C TYR A 26 8.54 -9.80 -1.59
N HIS A 27 8.69 -10.88 -2.35
CA HIS A 27 8.80 -12.23 -1.82
C HIS A 27 9.99 -12.36 -0.85
N ASP A 28 11.17 -11.92 -1.28
CA ASP A 28 12.39 -12.00 -0.48
C ASP A 28 12.29 -11.15 0.80
N PHE A 29 11.73 -9.93 0.68
CA PHE A 29 11.47 -9.07 1.83
C PHE A 29 10.45 -9.68 2.81
N ARG A 30 9.36 -10.28 2.33
CA ARG A 30 8.37 -10.93 3.20
C ARG A 30 8.97 -12.07 4.00
N GLN A 31 9.82 -12.90 3.39
CA GLN A 31 10.52 -13.98 4.09
C GLN A 31 11.41 -13.42 5.21
N HIS A 32 12.15 -12.35 4.92
CA HIS A 32 12.96 -11.67 5.93
C HIS A 32 12.11 -11.08 7.07
N LYS A 33 11.07 -10.31 6.74
CA LYS A 33 10.17 -9.66 7.70
C LYS A 33 9.46 -10.68 8.60
N ASN A 34 8.99 -11.80 8.03
CA ASN A 34 8.29 -12.84 8.78
C ASN A 34 9.19 -13.54 9.82
N GLY A 35 10.50 -13.60 9.59
CA GLY A 35 11.48 -14.11 10.56
C GLY A 35 12.03 -13.03 11.50
N HIS A 36 11.60 -11.77 11.36
CA HIS A 36 12.17 -10.66 12.10
C HIS A 36 11.62 -10.59 13.53
N ARG A 37 12.49 -10.37 14.52
CA ARG A 37 12.11 -10.30 15.95
C ARG A 37 11.09 -9.19 16.26
N LEU A 38 11.05 -8.15 15.43
CA LEU A 38 10.15 -6.99 15.57
C LEU A 38 8.90 -7.10 14.67
N LEU A 39 8.55 -8.28 14.17
CA LEU A 39 7.38 -8.44 13.30
C LEU A 39 6.10 -7.87 13.93
N GLY A 40 5.83 -8.18 15.20
CA GLY A 40 4.67 -7.66 15.94
C GLY A 40 4.61 -6.13 15.95
N ASP A 41 5.75 -5.51 16.24
CA ASP A 41 5.90 -4.06 16.30
C ASP A 41 5.61 -3.39 14.96
N THR A 42 5.85 -4.06 13.82
CA THR A 42 5.49 -3.52 12.51
C THR A 42 3.97 -3.36 12.35
N PHE A 43 3.16 -4.25 12.92
CA PHE A 43 1.71 -4.13 12.88
C PHE A 43 1.22 -3.00 13.80
N THR A 44 1.81 -2.88 15.00
CA THR A 44 1.51 -1.80 15.93
C THR A 44 1.83 -0.43 15.33
N LEU A 45 3.00 -0.29 14.70
CA LEU A 45 3.39 0.94 14.01
C LEU A 45 2.46 1.24 12.82
N ALA A 46 2.11 0.24 12.01
CA ALA A 46 1.20 0.43 10.89
C ALA A 46 -0.17 0.95 11.36
N GLN A 47 -0.71 0.41 12.46
CA GLN A 47 -1.96 0.90 13.04
C GLN A 47 -1.82 2.36 13.52
N TRP A 48 -0.75 2.69 14.24
CA TRP A 48 -0.50 4.06 14.70
C TRP A 48 -0.43 5.04 13.52
N GLN A 49 0.29 4.68 12.45
CA GLN A 49 0.41 5.51 11.26
C GLN A 49 -0.94 5.65 10.52
N ALA A 50 -1.76 4.60 10.48
CA ALA A 50 -3.11 4.67 9.91
C ALA A 50 -4.00 5.66 10.67
N GLU A 51 -3.98 5.63 12.01
CA GLU A 51 -4.73 6.58 12.83
C GLU A 51 -4.21 8.01 12.68
N ARG A 52 -2.88 8.20 12.61
CA ARG A 52 -2.27 9.51 12.32
C ARG A 52 -2.72 10.06 10.97
N LEU A 53 -2.72 9.23 9.92
CA LEU A 53 -3.17 9.61 8.58
C LEU A 53 -4.65 10.01 8.59
N LYS A 54 -5.50 9.23 9.27
CA LYS A 54 -6.92 9.52 9.44
C LYS A 54 -7.15 10.83 10.20
N ALA A 55 -6.38 11.11 11.25
CA ALA A 55 -6.47 12.37 11.99
C ALA A 55 -6.03 13.58 11.15
N THR A 56 -4.93 13.44 10.39
CA THR A 56 -4.39 14.51 9.51
C THR A 56 -5.36 14.85 8.36
N HIS A 57 -6.13 13.86 7.91
CA HIS A 57 -7.05 13.98 6.77
C HIS A 57 -8.50 13.78 7.19
N GLN A 58 -8.87 14.24 8.38
CA GLN A 58 -10.18 13.98 8.97
C GLN A 58 -11.34 14.50 8.09
N ASP A 59 -11.16 15.64 7.44
CA ASP A 59 -12.10 16.22 6.48
C ASP A 59 -12.32 15.30 5.27
N LEU A 60 -11.25 14.73 4.69
CA LEU A 60 -11.33 13.78 3.59
C LEU A 60 -11.95 12.47 4.03
N TYR A 61 -11.56 11.97 5.21
CA TYR A 61 -12.05 10.70 5.75
C TYR A 61 -13.55 10.74 6.10
N ASN A 62 -14.05 11.90 6.56
CA ASN A 62 -15.46 12.10 6.86
C ASN A 62 -16.30 12.44 5.62
N HIS A 63 -15.67 12.75 4.47
CA HIS A 63 -16.39 13.03 3.25
C HIS A 63 -17.11 11.76 2.74
N PRO A 64 -18.44 11.78 2.55
CA PRO A 64 -19.21 10.58 2.20
C PRO A 64 -18.77 9.99 0.86
N GLY A 65 -18.32 10.83 -0.07
CA GLY A 65 -17.77 10.40 -1.36
C GLY A 65 -16.37 9.77 -1.29
N TYR A 66 -15.65 9.83 -0.16
CA TYR A 66 -14.28 9.28 -0.03
C TYR A 66 -14.18 8.20 1.05
N HIS A 67 -15.02 8.26 2.08
CA HIS A 67 -14.93 7.46 3.30
C HIS A 67 -14.71 5.96 3.05
N THR A 68 -15.55 5.32 2.24
CA THR A 68 -15.43 3.87 1.97
C THR A 68 -14.10 3.50 1.30
N GLY A 69 -13.60 4.35 0.40
CA GLY A 69 -12.32 4.14 -0.28
C GLY A 69 -11.14 4.31 0.67
N LEU A 70 -11.15 5.37 1.49
CA LEU A 70 -10.12 5.64 2.48
C LEU A 70 -10.09 4.57 3.58
N GLU A 71 -11.25 4.08 4.03
CA GLU A 71 -11.33 2.99 4.99
C GLU A 71 -10.69 1.71 4.46
N PHE A 72 -11.00 1.33 3.22
CA PHE A 72 -10.35 0.19 2.55
C PHE A 72 -8.83 0.39 2.42
N LEU A 73 -8.38 1.59 2.04
CA LEU A 73 -6.95 1.89 1.94
C LEU A 73 -6.22 1.72 3.28
N LEU A 74 -6.77 2.26 4.36
CA LEU A 74 -6.15 2.22 5.68
C LEU A 74 -6.16 0.81 6.29
N THR A 75 -7.27 0.08 6.15
CA THR A 75 -7.46 -1.21 6.85
C THR A 75 -7.05 -2.43 6.04
N ASP A 76 -7.19 -2.43 4.71
CA ASP A 76 -6.93 -3.60 3.87
C ASP A 76 -5.60 -3.54 3.10
N LEU A 77 -5.11 -2.32 2.84
CA LEU A 77 -3.89 -2.08 2.09
C LEU A 77 -2.71 -1.66 2.97
N TYR A 78 -2.93 -0.75 3.92
CA TYR A 78 -1.85 -0.18 4.74
C TYR A 78 -1.60 -0.98 6.03
N ALA A 79 -2.61 -1.19 6.86
CA ALA A 79 -2.50 -1.91 8.14
C ALA A 79 -3.40 -3.17 8.19
N PRO A 80 -3.16 -4.17 7.33
CA PRO A 80 -4.00 -5.35 7.27
C PRO A 80 -3.86 -6.18 8.54
N THR A 81 -4.98 -6.44 9.21
CA THR A 81 -5.05 -7.22 10.45
C THR A 81 -4.78 -8.72 10.25
N ASN A 82 -4.99 -9.27 9.04
CA ASN A 82 -4.75 -10.66 8.68
C ASN A 82 -4.34 -10.77 7.20
N ASN A 83 -3.08 -11.06 6.84
CA ASN A 83 -2.67 -11.00 5.42
C ASN A 83 -1.70 -12.06 4.89
N SER A 84 -1.64 -13.26 5.46
CA SER A 84 -0.78 -14.31 4.90
C SER A 84 -1.29 -14.90 3.56
N GLY A 85 -2.61 -15.04 3.37
CA GLY A 85 -3.18 -15.75 2.21
C GLY A 85 -3.22 -14.97 0.88
N ARG A 86 -3.50 -13.66 0.91
CA ARG A 86 -3.61 -12.84 -0.30
C ARG A 86 -2.30 -12.78 -1.09
N ASP A 87 -1.21 -12.51 -0.39
CA ASP A 87 0.06 -12.21 -1.03
C ASP A 87 0.71 -13.47 -1.62
N ASP A 88 0.48 -14.64 -1.02
CA ASP A 88 0.88 -15.93 -1.60
C ASP A 88 0.07 -16.27 -2.86
N ASN A 89 -1.19 -15.85 -2.89
CA ASN A 89 -2.05 -16.00 -4.06
C ASN A 89 -1.61 -15.12 -5.24
N ILE A 90 -0.96 -13.97 -5.00
CA ILE A 90 -0.41 -13.11 -6.07
C ILE A 90 0.71 -13.85 -6.82
N ASP A 91 1.65 -14.48 -6.11
CA ASP A 91 2.74 -15.26 -6.72
C ASP A 91 2.18 -16.42 -7.57
N ARG A 92 1.05 -17.01 -7.15
CA ARG A 92 0.38 -18.11 -7.86
C ARG A 92 -0.23 -17.66 -9.18
N VAL A 93 -0.80 -16.46 -9.24
CA VAL A 93 -1.48 -15.94 -10.44
C VAL A 93 -0.56 -15.21 -11.40
N PHE A 94 0.69 -14.90 -11.02
CA PHE A 94 1.65 -14.18 -11.85
C PHE A 94 1.80 -14.70 -13.30
N PRO A 95 1.96 -16.02 -13.57
CA PRO A 95 2.04 -16.52 -14.94
C PRO A 95 0.79 -16.23 -15.77
N LYS A 96 -0.39 -16.26 -15.12
CA LYS A 96 -1.67 -15.92 -15.78
C LYS A 96 -1.77 -14.42 -16.03
N MET A 97 -1.31 -13.58 -15.10
CA MET A 97 -1.28 -12.14 -15.29
C MET A 97 -0.44 -11.76 -16.51
N VAL A 98 0.79 -12.27 -16.62
CA VAL A 98 1.67 -12.01 -17.77
C VAL A 98 1.06 -12.49 -19.09
N LYS A 99 0.34 -13.63 -19.07
CA LYS A 99 -0.28 -14.19 -20.27
C LYS A 99 -1.49 -13.39 -20.77
N TRP A 100 -2.28 -12.81 -19.86
CA TRP A 100 -3.62 -12.31 -20.19
C TRP A 100 -3.82 -10.81 -19.99
N LEU A 101 -3.04 -10.16 -19.13
CA LEU A 101 -3.20 -8.74 -18.87
C LEU A 101 -2.49 -7.88 -19.93
N PRO A 102 -3.13 -6.80 -20.41
CA PRO A 102 -2.47 -5.76 -21.17
C PRO A 102 -1.26 -5.16 -20.43
N ASP A 103 -0.26 -4.71 -21.17
CA ASP A 103 1.00 -4.24 -20.60
C ASP A 103 0.84 -3.06 -19.62
N ASN A 104 -0.08 -2.13 -19.89
CA ASN A 104 -0.39 -1.02 -19.00
C ASN A 104 -1.03 -1.46 -17.66
N GLN A 105 -1.77 -2.57 -17.65
CA GLN A 105 -2.32 -3.15 -16.42
C GLN A 105 -1.22 -3.84 -15.61
N LEU A 106 -0.27 -4.49 -16.28
CA LEU A 106 0.93 -5.02 -15.63
C LEU A 106 1.77 -3.91 -14.99
N ASP A 107 1.91 -2.77 -15.67
CA ASP A 107 2.62 -1.61 -15.12
C ASP A 107 1.94 -1.04 -13.88
N THR A 108 0.61 -0.92 -13.93
CA THR A 108 -0.20 -0.48 -12.77
C THR A 108 -0.06 -1.44 -11.60
N PHE A 109 -0.10 -2.75 -11.86
CA PHE A 109 0.09 -3.75 -10.82
C PHE A 109 1.52 -3.76 -10.26
N ALA A 110 2.53 -3.51 -11.10
CA ALA A 110 3.90 -3.32 -10.65
C ALA A 110 4.02 -2.13 -9.69
N GLY A 111 3.37 -1.01 -10.02
CA GLY A 111 3.31 0.16 -9.14
C GLY A 111 2.62 -0.13 -7.79
N LEU A 112 1.49 -0.85 -7.79
CA LEU A 112 0.81 -1.28 -6.55
C LEU A 112 1.73 -2.14 -5.67
N MET A 113 2.45 -3.09 -6.28
CA MET A 113 3.38 -3.96 -5.55
C MET A 113 4.61 -3.21 -5.05
N GLU A 114 5.12 -2.24 -5.82
CA GLU A 114 6.24 -1.37 -5.41
C GLU A 114 5.84 -0.52 -4.21
N LEU A 115 4.65 0.10 -4.26
CA LEU A 115 4.10 0.86 -3.15
C LEU A 115 3.93 0.00 -1.88
N ASN A 116 3.39 -1.21 -2.01
CA ASN A 116 3.22 -2.12 -0.87
C ASN A 116 4.57 -2.56 -0.27
N LEU A 117 5.53 -2.94 -1.12
CA LEU A 117 6.89 -3.30 -0.68
C LEU A 117 7.54 -2.13 0.06
N LEU A 118 7.48 -0.93 -0.51
CA LEU A 118 8.10 0.25 0.05
C LEU A 118 7.48 0.63 1.39
N THR A 119 6.15 0.58 1.49
CA THR A 119 5.42 0.79 2.76
C THR A 119 5.94 -0.13 3.85
N GLN A 120 6.00 -1.43 3.60
CA GLN A 120 6.40 -2.37 4.64
C GLN A 120 7.89 -2.31 4.99
N ARG A 121 8.75 -1.98 4.02
CA ARG A 121 10.18 -1.73 4.26
C ARG A 121 10.37 -0.52 5.16
N LEU A 122 9.68 0.58 4.86
CA LEU A 122 9.72 1.80 5.65
C LEU A 122 9.23 1.57 7.08
N ASP A 123 8.17 0.78 7.26
CA ASP A 123 7.65 0.46 8.59
C ASP A 123 8.62 -0.41 9.39
N LEU A 124 9.20 -1.45 8.77
CA LEU A 124 10.22 -2.27 9.43
C LEU A 124 11.43 -1.44 9.84
N GLY A 125 11.96 -0.61 8.93
CA GLY A 125 13.10 0.25 9.23
C GLY A 125 12.80 1.29 10.33
N LEU A 126 11.58 1.82 10.38
CA LEU A 126 11.19 2.75 11.44
C LEU A 126 11.08 2.05 12.80
N VAL A 127 10.52 0.84 12.83
CA VAL A 127 10.49 -0.01 14.02
C VAL A 127 11.89 -0.34 14.53
N GLU A 128 12.84 -0.63 13.64
CA GLU A 128 14.24 -0.88 14.03
C GLU A 128 14.87 0.35 14.71
N VAL A 129 14.59 1.56 14.23
CA VAL A 129 15.05 2.81 14.83
C VAL A 129 14.39 3.05 16.20
N LEU A 130 13.09 2.78 16.33
CA LEU A 130 12.38 2.87 17.61
C LEU A 130 12.96 1.89 18.63
N ALA A 131 13.21 0.64 18.24
CA ALA A 131 13.85 -0.35 19.09
C ALA A 131 15.27 0.05 19.52
N ALA A 132 16.07 0.62 18.61
CA ALA A 132 17.42 1.11 18.92
C ALA A 132 17.41 2.30 19.90
N THR A 133 16.31 3.04 19.98
CA THR A 133 16.13 4.20 20.87
C THR A 133 15.25 3.88 22.09
N ASN A 134 14.96 2.59 22.35
CA ASN A 134 14.12 2.10 23.43
C ASN A 134 12.72 2.75 23.47
N LYS A 135 12.13 2.98 22.29
CA LYS A 135 10.76 3.49 22.14
C LYS A 135 9.83 2.35 21.79
N ASP A 136 8.76 2.22 22.57
CA ASP A 136 7.70 1.23 22.33
C ASP A 136 6.67 1.78 21.31
N PRO A 137 6.47 1.11 20.16
CA PRO A 137 5.42 1.48 19.20
C PRO A 137 4.01 1.52 19.82
N GLY A 138 3.74 0.74 20.87
CA GLY A 138 2.45 0.70 21.56
C GLY A 138 2.12 1.95 22.38
N ALA A 139 3.13 2.76 22.71
CA ALA A 139 2.99 4.03 23.44
C ALA A 139 3.63 5.20 22.68
N LEU A 140 3.65 5.10 21.34
CA LEU A 140 4.36 6.04 20.48
C LEU A 140 3.70 7.42 20.49
N THR A 141 4.48 8.45 20.84
CA THR A 141 4.07 9.85 20.72
C THR A 141 4.42 10.41 19.35
N GLU A 142 3.73 11.48 18.95
CA GLU A 142 4.04 12.23 17.72
C GLU A 142 5.52 12.66 17.65
N ASP A 143 6.06 13.19 18.76
CA ASP A 143 7.45 13.62 18.85
C ASP A 143 8.43 12.46 18.63
N ALA A 144 8.18 11.31 19.28
CA ALA A 144 9.03 10.12 19.15
C ALA A 144 8.95 9.54 17.73
N TYR A 145 7.78 9.54 17.10
CA TYR A 145 7.64 9.16 15.70
C TYR A 145 8.44 10.08 14.77
N CYS A 146 8.32 11.40 14.96
CA CYS A 146 9.05 12.37 14.15
C CYS A 146 10.56 12.27 14.33
N GLU A 147 11.02 12.04 15.56
CA GLU A 147 12.44 11.78 15.87
C GLU A 147 12.93 10.52 15.18
N ALA A 148 12.20 9.41 15.31
CA ALA A 148 12.56 8.15 14.65
C ALA A 148 12.58 8.29 13.12
N LEU A 149 11.62 9.01 12.54
CA LEU A 149 11.57 9.24 11.10
C LEU A 149 12.79 10.04 10.63
N ARG A 150 13.19 11.10 11.34
CA ARG A 150 14.43 11.83 11.01
C ARG A 150 15.67 10.93 11.11
N ASN A 151 15.72 10.07 12.12
CA ASN A 151 16.85 9.18 12.39
C ASN A 151 16.94 7.98 11.42
N SER A 152 15.83 7.57 10.78
CA SER A 152 15.81 6.44 9.85
C SER A 152 16.52 6.71 8.53
N LYS A 153 16.77 7.99 8.19
CA LYS A 153 17.40 8.42 6.93
C LYS A 153 16.74 7.87 5.66
N CYS A 154 15.47 7.46 5.73
CA CYS A 154 14.71 6.90 4.60
C CYS A 154 13.91 7.96 3.81
N MET A 155 14.35 9.23 3.80
CA MET A 155 13.57 10.34 3.24
C MET A 155 13.31 10.22 1.75
N GLU A 156 14.31 9.75 0.99
CA GLU A 156 14.17 9.52 -0.44
C GLU A 156 13.11 8.43 -0.71
N GLU A 157 13.18 7.31 0.02
CA GLU A 157 12.19 6.24 -0.05
C GLU A 157 10.79 6.73 0.37
N ARG A 158 10.67 7.55 1.42
CA ARG A 158 9.39 8.12 1.85
C ARG A 158 8.81 9.07 0.79
N THR A 159 9.64 9.91 0.17
CA THR A 159 9.23 10.80 -0.92
C THR A 159 8.78 10.01 -2.15
N ARG A 160 9.49 8.92 -2.48
CA ARG A 160 9.09 7.99 -3.53
C ARG A 160 7.75 7.32 -3.22
N GLN A 161 7.51 6.93 -1.97
CA GLN A 161 6.23 6.36 -1.54
C GLN A 161 5.07 7.33 -1.80
N ILE A 162 5.21 8.60 -1.42
CA ILE A 162 4.18 9.63 -1.67
C ILE A 162 3.93 9.80 -3.17
N THR A 163 5.00 9.85 -3.98
CA THR A 163 4.90 9.94 -5.44
C THR A 163 4.17 8.72 -6.02
N LEU A 164 4.47 7.51 -5.55
CA LEU A 164 3.82 6.26 -5.97
C LEU A 164 2.32 6.26 -5.66
N VAL A 165 1.90 6.83 -4.52
CA VAL A 165 0.47 6.96 -4.19
C VAL A 165 -0.26 7.74 -5.28
N ALA A 166 0.31 8.85 -5.78
CA ALA A 166 -0.27 9.60 -6.89
C ALA A 166 -0.28 8.81 -8.20
N GLU A 167 0.86 8.25 -8.60
CA GLU A 167 1.01 7.52 -9.86
C GLU A 167 0.01 6.36 -9.94
N VAL A 168 -0.04 5.55 -8.89
CA VAL A 168 -0.85 4.33 -8.84
C VAL A 168 -2.32 4.64 -8.61
N GLY A 169 -2.64 5.61 -7.76
CA GLY A 169 -4.03 6.01 -7.50
C GLY A 169 -4.74 6.51 -8.76
N ARG A 170 -4.08 7.36 -9.55
CA ARG A 170 -4.63 7.84 -10.84
C ARG A 170 -4.77 6.72 -11.86
N GLN A 171 -3.81 5.79 -11.91
CA GLN A 171 -3.93 4.61 -12.78
C GLN A 171 -5.12 3.75 -12.38
N LEU A 172 -5.32 3.50 -11.08
CA LEU A 172 -6.39 2.66 -10.55
C LEU A 172 -7.78 3.26 -10.83
N ASP A 173 -7.96 4.58 -10.67
CA ASP A 173 -9.24 5.26 -10.93
C ASP A 173 -9.78 4.96 -12.33
N ARG A 174 -8.90 4.96 -13.34
CA ARG A 174 -9.28 4.65 -14.73
C ARG A 174 -9.83 3.22 -14.89
N TYR A 175 -9.31 2.25 -14.13
CA TYR A 175 -9.71 0.85 -14.25
C TYR A 175 -11.01 0.55 -13.47
N VAL A 176 -11.18 1.12 -12.28
CA VAL A 176 -12.38 0.87 -11.46
C VAL A 176 -13.64 1.50 -12.05
N ARG A 177 -13.49 2.50 -12.93
CA ARG A 177 -14.60 3.06 -13.71
C ARG A 177 -15.13 2.10 -14.79
N ASN A 178 -14.38 1.04 -15.14
CA ASN A 178 -14.84 0.06 -16.12
C ASN A 178 -15.84 -0.93 -15.49
N ARG A 179 -17.12 -0.82 -15.89
CA ARG A 179 -18.21 -1.65 -15.38
C ARG A 179 -18.04 -3.14 -15.67
N THR A 180 -17.32 -3.51 -16.73
CA THR A 180 -17.10 -4.93 -17.07
C THR A 180 -16.21 -5.62 -16.04
N LEU A 181 -15.26 -4.89 -15.44
CA LEU A 181 -14.37 -5.42 -14.41
C LEU A 181 -15.15 -5.86 -13.15
N GLY A 182 -16.11 -5.05 -12.73
CA GLY A 182 -16.98 -5.41 -11.60
C GLY A 182 -17.84 -6.64 -11.87
N TRP A 183 -18.36 -6.76 -13.09
CA TRP A 183 -19.13 -7.95 -13.47
C TRP A 183 -18.24 -9.20 -13.52
N LEU A 184 -17.03 -9.11 -14.08
CA LEU A 184 -16.07 -10.21 -14.12
C LEU A 184 -15.68 -10.68 -12.71
N LEU A 185 -15.43 -9.75 -11.78
CA LEU A 185 -15.16 -10.07 -10.39
C LEU A 185 -16.38 -10.74 -9.71
N ALA A 186 -17.61 -10.29 -9.99
CA ALA A 186 -18.79 -10.89 -9.38
C ALA A 186 -18.98 -12.37 -9.80
N ILE A 187 -18.76 -12.69 -11.08
CA ILE A 187 -18.96 -14.06 -11.61
C ILE A 187 -17.77 -14.99 -11.34
N SER A 188 -16.58 -14.45 -11.05
CA SER A 188 -15.36 -15.25 -10.85
C SER A 188 -15.19 -15.80 -9.44
N ARG A 189 -16.17 -15.62 -8.54
CA ARG A 189 -16.09 -16.08 -7.14
C ARG A 189 -15.97 -17.60 -7.04
N GLY A 190 -16.88 -18.35 -7.68
CA GLY A 190 -16.85 -19.83 -7.65
C GLY A 190 -15.53 -20.41 -8.19
N PRO A 191 -15.05 -19.97 -9.38
CA PRO A 191 -13.73 -20.37 -9.87
C PRO A 191 -12.56 -20.02 -8.94
N ALA A 192 -12.64 -18.89 -8.22
CA ALA A 192 -11.61 -18.50 -7.26
C ALA A 192 -11.60 -19.40 -6.02
N GLU A 193 -12.78 -19.76 -5.50
CA GLU A 193 -12.93 -20.70 -4.38
C GLU A 193 -12.37 -22.08 -4.76
N MET A 194 -12.70 -22.59 -5.95
CA MET A 194 -12.16 -23.86 -6.45
C MET A 194 -10.64 -23.85 -6.67
N ALA A 195 -10.06 -22.68 -6.94
CA ALA A 195 -8.63 -22.50 -7.16
C ALA A 195 -7.86 -22.14 -5.89
N ASP A 196 -8.52 -22.08 -4.73
CA ASP A 196 -7.94 -21.63 -3.46
C ASP A 196 -7.38 -20.19 -3.54
N LEU A 197 -8.12 -19.31 -4.22
CA LEU A 197 -7.80 -17.89 -4.44
C LEU A 197 -8.83 -16.95 -3.79
N THR A 198 -9.62 -17.45 -2.83
CA THR A 198 -10.74 -16.73 -2.21
C THR A 198 -10.32 -15.40 -1.57
N ASP A 199 -9.18 -15.37 -0.87
CA ASP A 199 -8.67 -14.17 -0.21
C ASP A 199 -8.30 -13.08 -1.21
N LEU A 200 -7.60 -13.45 -2.28
CA LEU A 200 -7.22 -12.53 -3.35
C LEU A 200 -8.45 -12.00 -4.08
N HIS A 201 -9.41 -12.87 -4.39
CA HIS A 201 -10.66 -12.48 -5.04
C HIS A 201 -11.48 -11.51 -4.17
N SER A 202 -11.67 -11.84 -2.90
CA SER A 202 -12.42 -11.02 -1.95
C SER A 202 -11.77 -9.65 -1.76
N PHE A 203 -10.44 -9.61 -1.69
CA PHE A 203 -9.68 -8.36 -1.64
C PHE A 203 -9.90 -7.51 -2.90
N LEU A 204 -9.75 -8.09 -4.10
CA LEU A 204 -9.95 -7.37 -5.36
C LEU A 204 -11.39 -6.85 -5.50
N HIS A 205 -12.38 -7.64 -5.09
CA HIS A 205 -13.79 -7.24 -5.14
C HIS A 205 -14.11 -6.09 -4.17
N ARG A 206 -13.61 -6.14 -2.94
CA ARG A 206 -13.76 -5.04 -1.96
C ARG A 206 -13.07 -3.77 -2.45
N GLY A 207 -11.83 -3.88 -2.95
CA GLY A 207 -11.10 -2.76 -3.52
C GLY A 207 -11.84 -2.12 -4.69
N TYR A 208 -12.27 -2.91 -5.68
CA TYR A 208 -13.06 -2.40 -6.80
C TYR A 208 -14.32 -1.66 -6.33
N SER A 209 -15.05 -2.26 -5.39
CA SER A 209 -16.31 -1.69 -4.88
C SER A 209 -16.10 -0.40 -4.08
N ALA A 210 -15.01 -0.30 -3.32
CA ALA A 210 -14.65 0.87 -2.53
C ALA A 210 -14.22 2.03 -3.45
N PHE A 211 -13.25 1.79 -4.33
CA PHE A 211 -12.72 2.82 -5.23
C PHE A 211 -13.74 3.31 -6.27
N ARG A 212 -14.61 2.44 -6.80
CA ARG A 212 -15.63 2.86 -7.77
C ARG A 212 -16.64 3.85 -7.18
N LYS A 213 -16.88 3.82 -5.87
CA LYS A 213 -17.78 4.75 -5.19
C LYS A 213 -17.12 6.10 -4.91
N MET A 214 -15.80 6.20 -5.12
CA MET A 214 -15.08 7.43 -4.83
C MET A 214 -15.41 8.52 -5.84
N GLU A 215 -15.82 9.67 -5.34
CA GLU A 215 -15.95 10.88 -6.14
C GLU A 215 -14.55 11.44 -6.43
N ASP A 216 -14.41 12.22 -7.50
CA ASP A 216 -13.22 13.05 -7.82
C ASP A 216 -11.86 12.55 -7.24
N VAL A 217 -11.45 11.35 -7.67
CA VAL A 217 -10.28 10.65 -7.11
C VAL A 217 -8.99 11.42 -7.37
N GLU A 218 -8.90 12.12 -8.51
CA GLU A 218 -7.75 12.97 -8.83
C GLU A 218 -7.59 14.08 -7.79
N ARG A 219 -8.66 14.82 -7.47
CA ARG A 219 -8.61 15.86 -6.44
C ARG A 219 -8.27 15.30 -5.07
N LEU A 220 -8.81 14.13 -4.71
CA LEU A 220 -8.46 13.49 -3.44
C LEU A 220 -6.97 13.17 -3.37
N ILE A 221 -6.42 12.57 -4.42
CA ILE A 221 -4.99 12.22 -4.50
C ILE A 221 -4.12 13.45 -4.41
N ASP A 222 -4.45 14.51 -5.14
CA ASP A 222 -3.66 15.73 -5.16
C ASP A 222 -3.59 16.38 -3.77
N ARG A 223 -4.73 16.43 -3.05
CA ARG A 223 -4.79 16.92 -1.66
C ARG A 223 -3.99 16.05 -0.70
N LEU A 224 -4.16 14.73 -0.76
CA LEU A 224 -3.44 13.77 0.08
C LEU A 224 -1.92 13.92 -0.10
N VAL A 225 -1.47 14.02 -1.35
CA VAL A 225 -0.04 14.16 -1.68
C VAL A 225 0.49 15.52 -1.25
N ALA A 226 -0.24 16.61 -1.49
CA ALA A 226 0.16 17.94 -1.05
C ALA A 226 0.32 18.01 0.47
N ARG A 227 -0.63 17.44 1.20
CA ARG A 227 -0.62 17.39 2.67
C ARG A 227 0.48 16.49 3.21
N GLU A 228 0.63 15.25 2.74
CA GLU A 228 1.69 14.37 3.24
C GLU A 228 3.09 14.86 2.87
N THR A 229 3.25 15.53 1.74
CA THR A 229 4.50 16.24 1.40
C THR A 229 4.78 17.34 2.41
N ARG A 230 3.77 18.17 2.73
CA ARG A 230 3.89 19.22 3.76
C ARG A 230 4.20 18.65 5.14
N VAL A 231 3.57 17.54 5.52
CA VAL A 231 3.85 16.85 6.79
C VAL A 231 5.31 16.41 6.82
N LEU A 232 5.81 15.79 5.76
CA LEU A 232 7.20 15.36 5.67
C LEU A 232 8.16 16.54 5.82
N ASP A 233 7.91 17.64 5.12
CA ASP A 233 8.68 18.88 5.24
C ASP A 233 8.65 19.44 6.67
N ASN A 234 7.47 19.43 7.30
CA ASN A 234 7.32 19.90 8.68
C ASN A 234 8.12 19.04 9.68
N ILE A 235 8.11 17.71 9.51
CA ILE A 235 8.88 16.79 10.36
C ILE A 235 10.38 17.07 10.22
N LEU A 236 10.86 17.28 9.00
CA LEU A 236 12.26 17.56 8.70
C LEU A 236 12.71 18.92 9.26
N ASN A 237 11.84 19.92 9.23
CA ASN A 237 12.14 21.27 9.72
C ASN A 237 11.82 21.47 11.21
N HIS A 238 11.57 20.39 11.97
CA HIS A 238 11.26 20.46 13.40
C HIS A 238 10.07 21.38 13.73
N HIS A 239 9.05 21.42 12.86
CA HIS A 239 7.84 22.20 13.13
C HIS A 239 7.12 21.68 14.38
N ALA A 240 6.62 22.58 15.23
CA ALA A 240 6.01 22.21 16.52
C ALA A 240 4.71 21.39 16.39
N GLN A 241 4.01 21.51 15.26
CA GLN A 241 2.79 20.74 14.96
C GLN A 241 2.92 20.17 13.54
N PRO A 242 3.67 19.08 13.32
CA PRO A 242 4.03 18.66 11.97
C PRO A 242 2.84 18.10 11.18
N PHE A 243 1.86 17.52 11.87
CA PHE A 243 0.66 16.92 11.29
C PHE A 243 -0.50 17.91 11.09
N ARG A 244 -0.37 19.15 11.56
CA ARG A 244 -1.39 20.17 11.37
C ARG A 244 -1.19 20.89 10.04
N VAL A 245 -1.94 20.47 9.03
CA VAL A 245 -1.92 21.04 7.67
C VAL A 245 -3.26 21.71 7.34
N PRO A 246 -3.27 22.81 6.57
CA PRO A 246 -4.51 23.42 6.08
C PRO A 246 -5.41 22.46 5.29
N ASP A 247 -6.73 22.53 5.51
CA ASP A 247 -7.72 21.72 4.79
C ASP A 247 -7.78 22.04 3.28
N GLU A 248 -7.33 23.24 2.88
CA GLU A 248 -7.40 23.68 1.48
C GLU A 248 -6.22 23.22 0.61
N LEU A 249 -5.18 22.63 1.23
CA LEU A 249 -4.06 21.99 0.52
C LEU A 249 -4.53 20.75 -0.26
#